data_AF-A0A843J9U0-F1
#
_entry.id   AF-A0A843J9U0-F1
#
_cell.length_a   1.000
_cell.length_b   1.000
_cell.length_c   1.000
_cell.angle_alpha   90.00
_cell.angle_beta   90.00
_cell.angle_gamma   90.00
#
_symmetry.space_group_name_H-M   'P 1'
#
loop_
_entity.id
_entity.type
_entity.pdbx_description
1 polymer ?
#
loop_
_entity_poly.entity_id
_entity_poly.type
_entity_poly.pdbx_seq_one_letter_code
_entity_poly.pdbx_strand_id
1 'polypeptide(L)'
;SKNEHNRLMEVTEDIYKKLGLPYQIVAIVSSALNDNAAIKYDLEAWFPGSKTYRELVSCTNCGDYQARKTKTRIGRAGSGDAQILHTLNSTAIATERTMCCILENYQQADGSVKIPEVLVPYMGGKTVIEAKE
;
A
#
# COMPACT_ATOMS: atom_id res chain seq x y z
N SER A 1 3.64 -18.48 2.59
CA SER A 1 3.66 -17.02 2.83
C SER A 1 4.31 -16.23 1.71
N LYS A 2 5.45 -16.65 1.11
CA LYS A 2 6.09 -15.90 0.00
C LYS A 2 5.14 -15.62 -1.17
N ASN A 3 4.40 -16.62 -1.65
CA ASN A 3 3.44 -16.43 -2.74
C ASN A 3 2.29 -15.48 -2.34
N GLU A 4 1.78 -15.59 -1.10
CA GLU A 4 0.76 -14.67 -0.59
C GLU A 4 1.29 -13.25 -0.40
N HIS A 5 2.58 -13.07 -0.12
CA HIS A 5 3.22 -11.75 -0.06
C HIS A 5 3.24 -11.07 -1.42
N ASN A 6 3.62 -11.81 -2.47
CA ASN A 6 3.59 -11.32 -3.84
C ASN A 6 2.15 -11.00 -4.28
N ARG A 7 1.20 -11.90 -4.02
CA ARG A 7 -0.22 -11.69 -4.31
C ARG A 7 -0.77 -10.46 -3.59
N LEU A 8 -0.42 -10.27 -2.32
CA LEU A 8 -0.85 -9.10 -1.56
C LEU A 8 -0.26 -7.80 -2.13
N MET A 9 0.99 -7.84 -2.58
CA MET A 9 1.61 -6.71 -3.29
C MET A 9 0.90 -6.40 -4.61
N GLU A 10 0.59 -7.41 -5.43
CA GLU A 10 -0.14 -7.26 -6.70
C GLU A 10 -1.53 -6.63 -6.49
N VAL A 11 -2.27 -7.10 -5.48
CA VAL A 11 -3.60 -6.56 -5.14
C VAL A 11 -3.50 -5.09 -4.74
N THR A 12 -2.51 -4.73 -3.92
CA THR A 12 -2.32 -3.34 -3.53
C THR A 12 -1.86 -2.48 -4.72
N GLU A 13 -0.93 -2.97 -5.54
CA GLU A 13 -0.42 -2.25 -6.70
C GLU A 13 -1.53 -1.94 -7.73
N ASP A 14 -2.50 -2.86 -7.92
CA ASP A 14 -3.65 -2.66 -8.80
C ASP A 14 -4.48 -1.41 -8.45
N ILE A 15 -4.57 -1.06 -7.16
CA ILE A 15 -5.22 0.18 -6.71
C ILE A 15 -4.49 1.40 -7.30
N TYR A 16 -3.16 1.44 -7.18
CA TYR A 16 -2.34 2.57 -7.64
C TYR A 16 -2.24 2.64 -9.17
N LYS A 17 -2.27 1.48 -9.86
CA LYS A 17 -2.43 1.40 -11.32
C LYS A 17 -3.75 2.05 -11.77
N LYS A 18 -4.86 1.71 -11.12
CA LYS A 18 -6.19 2.27 -11.43
C LYS A 18 -6.29 3.76 -11.09
N LEU A 19 -5.60 4.20 -10.05
CA LEU A 19 -5.47 5.62 -9.70
C LEU A 19 -4.59 6.40 -10.69
N GLY A 20 -3.90 5.74 -11.63
CA GLY A 20 -3.04 6.41 -12.62
C GLY A 20 -1.83 7.11 -12.02
N LEU A 21 -1.41 6.75 -10.81
CA LEU A 21 -0.27 7.39 -10.16
C LEU A 21 1.05 6.76 -10.62
N PRO A 22 2.08 7.55 -10.97
CA PRO A 22 3.41 7.04 -11.22
C PRO A 22 4.07 6.57 -9.92
N TYR A 23 4.65 5.37 -9.90
CA TYR A 23 5.32 4.81 -8.73
C TYR A 23 6.48 3.88 -9.10
N GLN A 24 7.24 3.49 -8.08
CA GLN A 24 8.20 2.39 -8.11
C GLN A 24 7.93 1.44 -6.93
N ILE A 25 8.33 0.18 -7.09
CA ILE A 25 8.32 -0.81 -6.00
C ILE A 25 9.77 -1.04 -5.59
N VAL A 26 10.05 -0.88 -4.30
CA VAL A 26 11.40 -1.01 -3.74
C VAL A 26 11.45 -2.14 -2.71
N ALA A 27 12.51 -2.95 -2.77
CA ALA A 27 12.82 -3.92 -1.73
C ALA A 27 13.64 -3.25 -0.62
N ILE A 28 13.15 -3.33 0.61
CA ILE A 28 13.81 -2.68 1.74
C ILE A 28 15.05 -3.46 2.16
N VAL A 29 16.19 -2.76 2.22
CA VAL A 29 17.48 -3.33 2.63
C VAL A 29 17.44 -3.77 4.08
N SER A 30 18.25 -4.78 4.43
CA SER A 30 18.24 -5.40 5.76
C SER A 30 18.40 -4.42 6.92
N SER A 31 19.21 -3.36 6.75
CA SER A 31 19.44 -2.34 7.79
C SER A 31 18.24 -1.44 8.07
N ALA A 32 17.25 -1.40 7.17
CA ALA A 32 16.04 -0.60 7.30
C ALA A 32 14.79 -1.45 7.60
N LEU A 33 14.93 -2.77 7.70
CA LEU A 33 13.84 -3.65 8.15
C LEU A 33 13.64 -3.48 9.66
N ASN A 34 12.38 -3.45 10.07
CA ASN A 34 12.00 -3.52 11.47
C ASN A 34 11.98 -4.98 11.96
N ASP A 35 12.09 -5.21 13.27
CA ASP A 35 12.29 -6.54 13.88
C ASP A 35 11.29 -7.63 13.47
N ASN A 36 10.06 -7.24 13.09
CA ASN A 36 9.02 -8.19 12.73
C ASN A 36 8.98 -8.56 11.24
N ALA A 37 9.81 -7.95 10.39
CA ALA A 37 9.77 -8.12 8.94
C ALA A 37 10.85 -9.10 8.47
N ALA A 38 10.44 -10.18 7.81
CA ALA A 38 11.36 -11.07 7.11
C ALA A 38 11.69 -10.54 5.70
N ILE A 39 10.72 -9.88 5.06
CA ILE A 39 10.88 -9.15 3.81
C ILE A 39 9.79 -8.07 3.72
N LYS A 40 10.13 -6.91 3.16
CA LYS A 40 9.25 -5.76 3.02
C LYS A 40 9.43 -5.12 1.65
N TYR A 41 8.32 -4.82 1.00
CA TYR A 41 8.25 -4.03 -0.24
C TYR A 41 7.48 -2.75 0.01
N ASP A 42 8.04 -1.62 -0.42
CA ASP A 42 7.34 -0.34 -0.40
C ASP A 42 6.96 0.07 -1.82
N LEU A 43 5.72 0.55 -1.98
CA LEU A 43 5.32 1.29 -3.18
C LEU A 43 5.50 2.76 -2.88
N GLU A 44 6.41 3.38 -3.63
CA GLU A 44 6.72 4.79 -3.52
C GLU A 44 6.17 5.51 -4.74
N ALA A 45 5.24 6.43 -4.55
CA ALA A 45 4.67 7.22 -5.65
C ALA A 45 5.49 8.48 -5.88
N TRP A 46 5.47 8.97 -7.12
CA TRP A 46 6.18 10.18 -7.51
C TRP A 46 5.39 11.44 -7.12
N PHE A 47 6.07 12.38 -6.46
CA PHE A 47 5.52 13.67 -6.03
C PHE A 47 6.18 14.80 -6.82
N PRO A 48 5.55 15.38 -7.87
CA PRO A 48 6.18 16.35 -8.76
C PRO A 48 6.56 17.66 -8.07
N GLY A 49 5.82 18.10 -7.03
CA GLY A 49 6.14 19.30 -6.28
C GLY A 49 7.47 19.17 -5.53
N SER A 50 7.74 17.98 -4.99
CA SER A 50 8.99 17.69 -4.28
C SER A 50 10.06 16.97 -5.11
N LYS A 51 9.76 16.61 -6.36
CA LYS A 51 10.65 15.92 -7.30
C LYS A 51 11.29 14.65 -6.73
N THR A 52 10.51 13.86 -5.98
CA THR A 52 10.99 12.62 -5.38
C THR A 52 9.87 11.58 -5.28
N TYR A 53 10.26 10.32 -5.17
CA TYR A 53 9.38 9.25 -4.73
C TYR A 53 9.15 9.32 -3.21
N ARG A 54 7.93 9.00 -2.76
CA ARG A 54 7.56 8.90 -1.34
C ARG A 54 6.69 7.68 -1.09
N GLU A 55 6.93 6.99 0.01
CA GLU A 55 6.19 5.80 0.43
C GLU A 55 4.69 6.08 0.58
N LEU A 56 3.86 5.31 -0.12
CA LEU A 56 2.41 5.25 0.07
C LEU A 56 1.94 3.92 0.68
N VAL A 57 2.66 2.84 0.41
CA VAL A 57 2.34 1.48 0.84
C VAL A 57 3.57 0.83 1.45
N SER A 58 3.34 0.05 2.51
CA SER A 58 4.29 -0.92 3.02
C SER A 58 3.65 -2.32 3.05
N CYS A 59 4.22 -3.28 2.33
CA CYS A 59 3.77 -4.67 2.24
C CYS A 59 4.83 -5.61 2.82
N THR A 60 4.50 -6.24 3.96
CA THR A 60 5.44 -6.99 4.79
C THR A 60 5.00 -8.43 4.98
N ASN A 61 5.95 -9.35 4.87
CA ASN A 61 5.82 -10.74 5.34
C ASN A 61 6.60 -10.88 6.65
N CYS A 62 5.90 -11.16 7.73
CA CYS A 62 6.47 -11.24 9.07
C CYS A 62 6.96 -12.64 9.48
N GLY A 63 6.85 -13.62 8.57
CA GLY A 63 7.07 -15.02 8.93
C GLY A 63 6.19 -15.40 10.12
N ASP A 64 6.75 -16.15 11.06
CA ASP A 64 6.06 -16.56 12.29
C ASP A 64 6.24 -15.58 13.48
N TYR A 65 6.92 -14.45 13.28
CA TYR A 65 7.36 -13.56 14.36
C TYR A 65 6.19 -13.09 15.24
N GLN A 66 5.12 -12.58 14.60
CA GLN A 66 3.94 -12.10 15.33
C GLN A 66 3.13 -13.28 15.90
N ALA A 67 2.95 -14.35 15.11
CA ALA A 67 2.18 -15.53 15.51
C ALA A 67 2.77 -16.25 16.74
N ARG A 68 4.11 -16.26 16.88
CA ARG A 68 4.78 -16.76 18.10
C ARG A 68 4.40 -15.94 19.32
N LYS A 69 4.40 -14.60 19.22
CA LYS A 69 4.05 -13.70 20.33
C LYS A 69 2.58 -13.81 20.73
N THR A 70 1.68 -13.93 19.77
CA THR A 70 0.23 -14.05 20.01
C THR A 70 -0.25 -15.48 20.23
N LYS A 71 0.65 -16.48 20.18
CA LYS A 71 0.34 -17.91 20.25
C LYS A 71 -0.69 -18.36 19.19
N THR A 72 -0.66 -17.73 18.02
CA THR A 72 -1.57 -18.02 16.91
C THR A 72 -1.13 -19.28 16.15
N ARG A 73 -1.99 -20.30 16.13
CA ARG A 73 -1.71 -21.62 15.55
C ARG A 73 -2.90 -22.14 14.75
N ILE A 74 -2.63 -23.06 13.83
CA ILE A 74 -3.62 -23.82 13.07
C ILE A 74 -3.37 -25.32 13.27
N GLY A 75 -4.43 -26.10 13.40
CA GLY A 75 -4.34 -27.55 13.57
C GLY A 75 -5.72 -28.17 13.76
N ARG A 76 -5.80 -29.49 13.71
CA ARG A 76 -7.04 -30.21 14.00
C ARG A 76 -7.21 -30.34 15.52
N ALA A 77 -8.43 -30.09 16.01
CA ALA A 77 -8.74 -30.29 17.43
C ALA A 77 -8.37 -31.72 17.86
N GLY A 78 -7.67 -31.85 18.99
CA GLY A 78 -7.24 -33.15 19.53
C GLY A 78 -6.02 -33.80 18.85
N SER A 79 -5.46 -33.23 17.79
CA SER A 79 -4.33 -33.86 17.06
C SER A 79 -2.94 -33.66 17.70
N GLY A 80 -2.78 -32.67 18.59
CA GLY A 80 -1.47 -32.31 19.16
C GLY A 80 -0.49 -31.63 18.18
N ASP A 81 -0.80 -31.60 16.87
CA ASP A 81 0.02 -31.00 15.81
C ASP A 81 -0.51 -29.61 15.43
N ALA A 82 -0.32 -28.64 16.33
CA ALA A 82 -0.68 -27.24 16.07
C ALA A 82 0.50 -26.46 15.49
N GLN A 83 0.42 -26.16 14.20
CA GLN A 83 1.45 -25.42 13.44
C GLN A 83 1.33 -23.91 13.67
N ILE A 84 2.47 -23.23 13.74
CA ILE A 84 2.51 -21.77 13.89
C ILE A 84 2.24 -21.14 12.53
N LEU A 85 1.35 -20.15 12.49
CA LEU A 85 0.99 -19.45 11.27
C LEU A 85 2.05 -18.43 10.87
N HIS A 86 2.10 -18.10 9.58
CA HIS A 86 2.78 -16.89 9.12
C HIS A 86 1.80 -15.73 9.03
N THR A 87 2.26 -14.52 9.34
CA THR A 87 1.46 -13.30 9.23
C THR A 87 2.04 -12.36 8.18
N LEU A 88 1.15 -11.64 7.50
CA LEU A 88 1.48 -10.64 6.49
C LEU A 88 0.57 -9.44 6.68
N ASN A 89 1.02 -8.27 6.26
CA ASN A 89 0.22 -7.05 6.25
C ASN A 89 0.63 -6.17 5.08
N SER A 90 -0.32 -5.39 4.56
CA SER A 90 -0.08 -4.39 3.52
C SER A 90 -0.99 -3.20 3.72
N THR A 91 -0.49 -2.00 3.47
CA THR A 91 -1.33 -0.82 3.33
C THR A 91 -2.17 -0.98 2.06
N ALA A 92 -3.50 -0.89 2.17
CA ALA A 92 -4.34 -0.80 0.97
C ALA A 92 -4.25 0.62 0.39
N ILE A 93 -4.63 1.62 1.18
CA ILE A 93 -4.53 3.04 0.86
C ILE A 93 -4.25 3.79 2.16
N ALA A 94 -3.13 4.51 2.25
CA ALA A 94 -2.96 5.56 3.25
C ALA A 94 -3.60 6.84 2.70
N THR A 95 -4.81 7.16 3.14
CA THR A 95 -5.71 8.14 2.52
C THR A 95 -5.08 9.51 2.35
N GLU A 96 -4.47 10.05 3.40
CA GLU A 96 -3.88 11.40 3.40
C GLU A 96 -2.71 11.49 2.44
N ARG A 97 -1.78 10.51 2.50
CA ARG A 97 -0.62 10.47 1.58
C ARG A 97 -1.06 10.30 0.14
N THR A 98 -2.06 9.46 -0.10
CA THR A 98 -2.61 9.22 -1.44
C THR A 98 -3.33 10.46 -1.97
N MET A 99 -4.07 11.18 -1.12
CA MET A 99 -4.68 12.46 -1.48
C MET A 99 -3.62 13.49 -1.87
N CYS A 100 -2.54 13.65 -1.09
CA CYS A 100 -1.44 14.55 -1.46
C CYS A 100 -0.84 14.18 -2.83
N CYS A 101 -0.63 12.89 -3.07
CA CYS A 101 -0.11 12.40 -4.36
C CYS A 101 -1.06 12.71 -5.53
N ILE A 102 -2.38 12.51 -5.33
CA ILE A 102 -3.41 12.85 -6.33
C ILE A 102 -3.41 14.36 -6.59
N LEU A 103 -3.45 15.19 -5.55
CA LEU A 103 -3.44 16.65 -5.70
C LEU A 103 -2.24 17.11 -6.53
N GLU A 104 -1.05 16.59 -6.26
CA GLU A 104 0.14 16.98 -7.01
C GLU A 104 0.18 16.45 -8.46
N ASN A 105 -0.26 15.22 -8.70
CA ASN A 105 -0.19 14.59 -10.03
C ASN A 105 -1.36 14.97 -10.95
N TYR A 106 -2.50 15.40 -10.38
CA TYR A 106 -3.71 15.74 -11.13
C TYR A 106 -4.04 17.24 -11.13
N GLN A 107 -3.18 18.10 -10.56
CA GLN A 107 -3.33 19.56 -10.64
C GLN A 107 -3.34 20.04 -12.11
N GLN A 108 -4.14 21.06 -12.37
CA GLN A 108 -4.24 21.75 -13.65
C GLN A 108 -3.61 23.16 -13.55
N ALA A 109 -3.36 23.80 -14.69
CA ALA A 109 -2.71 25.11 -14.73
C ALA A 109 -3.52 26.24 -14.07
N ASP A 110 -4.84 26.08 -13.98
CA ASP A 110 -5.77 27.00 -13.30
C ASP A 110 -5.91 26.73 -11.79
N GLY A 111 -5.15 25.76 -11.25
CA GLY A 111 -5.19 25.37 -9.84
C GLY A 111 -6.31 24.38 -9.48
N SER A 112 -7.18 24.03 -10.42
CA SER A 112 -8.15 22.94 -10.23
C SER A 112 -7.45 21.58 -10.19
N VAL A 113 -8.12 20.56 -9.67
CA VAL A 113 -7.60 19.18 -9.64
C VAL A 113 -8.55 18.26 -10.38
N LYS A 114 -8.05 17.59 -11.42
CA LYS A 114 -8.81 16.56 -12.14
C LYS A 114 -8.98 15.34 -11.22
N ILE A 115 -10.20 14.84 -11.10
CA ILE A 115 -10.47 13.63 -10.32
C ILE A 115 -10.03 12.41 -11.14
N PRO A 116 -9.22 11.46 -10.58
CA PRO A 116 -8.91 10.20 -11.25
C PRO A 116 -10.18 9.47 -11.67
N GLU A 117 -10.21 8.93 -12.89
CA GLU A 117 -11.44 8.39 -13.49
C GLU A 117 -12.11 7.31 -12.63
N VAL A 118 -11.31 6.45 -12.00
CA VAL A 118 -11.79 5.39 -11.09
C VAL A 118 -12.52 5.96 -9.85
N LEU A 119 -12.27 7.21 -9.48
CA LEU A 119 -12.89 7.87 -8.32
C LEU A 119 -14.18 8.63 -8.67
N VAL A 120 -14.43 8.95 -9.93
CA VAL A 120 -15.61 9.74 -10.37
C VAL A 120 -16.95 9.15 -9.88
N PRO A 121 -17.19 7.82 -9.92
CA PRO A 121 -18.42 7.22 -9.38
C PRO A 121 -18.60 7.44 -7.88
N TYR A 122 -17.51 7.58 -7.13
CA TYR A 122 -17.51 7.82 -5.69
C TYR A 122 -17.60 9.32 -5.34
N MET A 123 -17.46 10.20 -6.33
CA MET A 123 -17.47 11.66 -6.17
C MET A 123 -18.79 12.30 -6.69
N GLY A 124 -19.85 11.50 -6.83
CA GLY A 124 -21.16 11.98 -7.29
C GLY A 124 -21.13 12.47 -8.75
N GLY A 125 -20.27 11.89 -9.59
CA GLY A 125 -20.11 12.28 -10.99
C GLY A 125 -19.24 13.53 -11.21
N LYS A 126 -18.69 14.14 -10.15
CA LYS A 126 -17.72 15.23 -10.30
C LYS A 126 -16.45 14.72 -10.96
N THR A 127 -15.94 15.48 -11.92
CA THR A 127 -14.71 15.19 -12.67
C THR A 127 -13.55 16.12 -12.32
N VAL A 128 -13.84 17.25 -11.65
CA VAL A 128 -12.86 18.27 -11.24
C VAL A 128 -13.21 18.79 -9.85
N ILE A 129 -12.18 19.13 -9.07
CA ILE A 129 -12.27 19.91 -7.83
C ILE A 129 -11.75 21.31 -8.15
N GLU A 130 -12.61 22.32 -8.06
CA GLU A 130 -12.27 23.71 -8.38
C GLU A 130 -11.30 24.32 -7.36
N ALA A 131 -10.42 25.21 -7.83
CA ALA A 131 -9.66 26.09 -6.96
C ALA A 131 -10.62 27.06 -6.24
N LYS A 132 -10.37 27.34 -4.96
CA LYS A 132 -11.06 28.43 -4.29
C LYS A 132 -10.40 29.75 -4.68
N GLU A 133 -11.23 30.72 -5.07
CA GLU A 133 -10.86 32.13 -5.21
C GLU A 133 -10.32 32.71 -3.89
#